data_AF-A0A4Q4WY21-F1
#
_entry.id   AF-A0A4Q4WY21-F1
#
_cell.length_a   1.000
_cell.length_b   1.000
_cell.length_c   1.000
_cell.angle_alpha   90.00
_cell.angle_beta   90.00
_cell.angle_gamma   90.00
#
_symmetry.space_group_name_H-M   'P 1'
#
loop_
_entity.id
_entity.type
_entity.pdbx_description
1 polymer ?
#
loop_
_entity_poly.entity_id
_entity_poly.type
_entity_poly.pdbx_seq_one_letter_code
_entity_poly.pdbx_strand_id
1 'polypeptide(L)'
;MDTLNAWAYKLILSDWKIWLGSLIYMGVGITGYSTTFFMPTILKEFGWTAKSAQVHTIPVYAVCAVGMLAAAWASDRVRHRYGFVMVGVVISTFGYGVLLSQSASPQLSAYPSSEAKYAAVFLAALGGYISMPLALAWLSNLRIVFRF
;
A
#
# COMPACT_ATOMS: atom_id res chain seq x y z
N MET A 1 -35.25 -3.12 -1.50
CA MET A 1 -35.68 -4.13 -2.50
C MET A 1 -34.45 -4.40 -3.34
N ASP A 2 -33.58 -5.29 -2.87
CA ASP A 2 -32.27 -5.55 -3.46
C ASP A 2 -32.30 -6.91 -4.16
N THR A 3 -32.96 -6.97 -5.31
CA THR A 3 -32.87 -8.15 -6.18
C THR A 3 -31.81 -7.90 -7.23
N LEU A 4 -30.72 -8.68 -7.17
CA LEU A 4 -29.68 -8.77 -8.20
C LEU A 4 -30.29 -9.36 -9.47
N ASN A 5 -31.02 -8.54 -10.22
CA ASN A 5 -31.65 -8.91 -11.47
C ASN A 5 -30.63 -8.88 -12.62
N ALA A 6 -30.87 -9.62 -13.70
CA ALA A 6 -29.98 -9.65 -14.87
C ALA A 6 -29.68 -8.25 -15.45
N TRP A 7 -30.64 -7.33 -15.34
CA TRP A 7 -30.45 -5.92 -15.72
C TRP A 7 -29.46 -5.19 -14.80
N ALA A 8 -29.54 -5.42 -13.48
CA ALA A 8 -28.59 -4.85 -12.52
C ALA A 8 -27.17 -5.38 -12.77
N TYR A 9 -27.02 -6.67 -13.06
CA TYR A 9 -25.72 -7.25 -13.46
C TYR A 9 -25.15 -6.58 -14.71
N LYS A 10 -25.96 -6.38 -15.75
CA LYS A 10 -25.51 -5.71 -16.98
C LYS A 10 -25.06 -4.27 -16.73
N LEU A 11 -25.78 -3.55 -15.87
CA LEU A 11 -25.44 -2.17 -15.50
C LEU A 11 -24.11 -2.10 -14.73
N ILE A 12 -23.92 -3.00 -13.75
CA ILE A 12 -22.68 -3.10 -12.96
C ILE A 12 -21.50 -3.45 -13.88
N LEU A 13 -21.61 -4.49 -14.71
CA LEU A 13 -20.53 -4.93 -15.58
C LEU A 13 -20.17 -3.92 -16.68
N SER A 14 -21.10 -3.05 -17.07
CA SER A 14 -20.87 -2.00 -18.07
C SER A 14 -20.28 -0.71 -17.47
N ASP A 15 -20.24 -0.58 -16.14
CA ASP A 15 -19.67 0.61 -15.49
C ASP A 15 -18.13 0.55 -15.49
N TRP A 16 -17.53 1.36 -16.36
CA TRP A 16 -16.08 1.47 -16.50
C TRP A 16 -15.36 1.87 -15.20
N LYS A 17 -16.05 2.53 -14.26
CA LYS A 17 -15.47 2.95 -12.97
C LYS A 17 -15.13 1.76 -12.09
N ILE A 18 -15.88 0.65 -12.21
CA ILE A 18 -15.62 -0.58 -11.48
C ILE A 18 -14.34 -1.23 -11.98
N TRP A 19 -14.17 -1.28 -13.31
CA TRP A 19 -12.97 -1.82 -13.93
C TRP A 19 -11.73 -0.98 -13.62
N LEU A 20 -11.82 0.35 -13.76
CA LEU A 20 -10.73 1.24 -13.38
C LEU A 20 -10.39 1.11 -11.89
N GLY A 21 -11.43 1.06 -11.06
CA GLY A 21 -11.27 0.89 -9.62
C GLY A 21 -10.59 -0.43 -9.24
N SER A 22 -11.00 -1.51 -9.89
CA SER A 22 -10.39 -2.83 -9.71
C SER A 22 -8.92 -2.85 -10.12
N LEU A 23 -8.56 -2.16 -11.21
CA LEU A 23 -7.16 -1.99 -11.62
C LEU A 23 -6.34 -1.20 -10.60
N ILE A 24 -6.88 -0.11 -10.05
CA ILE A 24 -6.23 0.68 -8.99
C ILE A 24 -6.01 -0.20 -7.75
N TYR A 25 -7.06 -0.92 -7.31
CA TYR A 25 -6.96 -1.80 -6.16
C TYR A 25 -5.98 -2.96 -6.38
N MET A 26 -5.95 -3.52 -7.58
CA MET A 26 -4.98 -4.55 -7.96
C MET A 26 -3.55 -4.01 -7.84
N GLY A 27 -3.27 -2.81 -8.36
CA GLY A 27 -1.95 -2.18 -8.27
C GLY A 27 -1.50 -1.98 -6.82
N VAL A 28 -2.34 -1.36 -6.00
CA VAL A 28 -2.04 -1.11 -4.58
C VAL A 28 -1.95 -2.42 -3.80
N GLY A 29 -2.83 -3.39 -4.09
CA GLY A 29 -2.85 -4.70 -3.46
C GLY A 29 -1.58 -5.50 -3.74
N ILE A 30 -1.12 -5.54 -5.00
CA ILE A 30 0.14 -6.20 -5.38
C ILE A 30 1.29 -5.61 -4.58
N THR A 31 1.41 -4.28 -4.50
CA THR A 31 2.47 -3.62 -3.73
C THR A 31 2.45 -4.01 -2.25
N GLY A 32 1.28 -4.06 -1.61
CA GLY A 32 1.14 -4.48 -0.21
C GLY A 32 1.56 -5.94 0.03
N TYR A 33 1.10 -6.85 -0.81
CA TYR A 33 1.49 -8.27 -0.71
C TYR A 33 2.97 -8.49 -1.02
N SER A 34 3.51 -7.86 -2.07
CA SER A 34 4.94 -7.91 -2.39
C SER A 34 5.80 -7.44 -1.22
N THR A 35 5.42 -6.35 -0.55
CA THR A 35 6.12 -5.90 0.67
C THR A 35 6.14 -7.02 1.71
N THR A 36 4.98 -7.61 2.02
CA THR A 36 4.84 -8.67 3.03
C THR A 36 5.73 -9.87 2.73
N PHE A 37 5.72 -10.34 1.48
CA PHE A 37 6.45 -11.54 1.07
C PHE A 37 7.96 -11.32 0.98
N PHE A 38 8.39 -10.18 0.45
CA PHE A 38 9.81 -9.93 0.23
C PHE A 38 10.51 -9.28 1.43
N MET A 39 9.78 -8.72 2.41
CA MET A 39 10.39 -8.04 3.54
C MET A 39 11.37 -8.92 4.34
N PRO A 40 11.07 -10.19 4.70
CA PRO A 40 12.05 -11.06 5.36
C PRO A 40 13.30 -11.31 4.51
N THR A 41 13.13 -11.42 3.19
CA THR A 41 14.23 -11.63 2.23
C THR A 41 15.10 -10.38 2.12
N ILE A 42 14.50 -9.19 2.00
CA ILE A 42 15.21 -7.90 1.98
C ILE A 42 16.03 -7.71 3.27
N LEU A 43 15.45 -8.04 4.42
CA LEU A 43 16.12 -7.95 5.72
C LEU A 43 17.28 -8.97 5.83
N LYS A 44 17.17 -10.13 5.18
CA LYS A 44 18.24 -11.13 5.11
C LYS A 44 19.40 -10.66 4.20
N GLU A 45 19.10 -9.98 3.09
CA GLU A 45 20.10 -9.36 2.22
C GLU A 45 20.91 -8.26 2.95
N PHE A 46 20.38 -7.69 4.04
CA PHE A 46 21.12 -6.75 4.89
C PHE A 46 22.16 -7.42 5.80
N GLY A 47 22.30 -8.75 5.74
CA GLY A 47 23.24 -9.52 6.56
C GLY A 47 22.67 -10.00 7.89
N TRP A 48 21.37 -9.82 8.13
CA TRP A 48 20.72 -10.34 9.33
C TRP A 48 20.40 -11.84 9.21
N THR A 49 20.54 -12.56 10.33
CA THR A 49 20.12 -13.96 10.40
C THR A 49 18.60 -14.07 10.20
N ALA A 50 18.11 -15.19 9.69
CA ALA A 50 16.68 -15.38 9.41
C ALA A 50 15.79 -15.13 10.66
N LYS A 51 16.27 -15.53 11.84
CA LYS A 51 15.58 -15.27 13.12
C LYS A 51 15.56 -13.78 13.47
N SER A 52 16.69 -13.08 13.27
CA SER A 52 16.75 -11.63 13.52
C SER A 52 15.87 -10.86 12.55
N ALA A 53 15.89 -11.21 11.26
CA ALA A 53 15.06 -10.60 10.22
C ALA A 53 13.56 -10.67 10.57
N GLN A 54 13.07 -11.81 11.05
CA GLN A 54 11.67 -11.93 11.48
C GLN A 54 11.33 -11.00 12.65
N VAL A 55 12.19 -10.91 13.67
CA VAL A 55 11.97 -10.02 14.81
C VAL A 55 11.90 -8.55 14.37
N HIS A 56 12.70 -8.16 13.38
CA HIS A 56 12.68 -6.80 12.83
C HIS A 56 11.44 -6.50 11.97
N THR A 57 10.68 -7.50 11.51
CA THR A 57 9.39 -7.22 10.83
C THR A 57 8.29 -6.78 11.79
N ILE A 58 8.33 -7.22 13.04
CA ILE A 58 7.34 -6.91 14.08
C ILE A 58 7.16 -5.38 14.26
N PRO A 59 8.21 -4.58 14.52
CA PRO A 59 8.07 -3.14 14.66
C PRO A 59 7.62 -2.46 13.36
N VAL A 60 7.99 -2.99 12.19
CA VAL A 60 7.50 -2.47 10.90
C VAL A 60 5.98 -2.59 10.84
N TYR A 61 5.44 -3.77 11.13
CA TYR A 61 4.00 -4.00 11.13
C TYR A 61 3.27 -3.18 12.20
N ALA A 62 3.87 -2.99 13.37
CA ALA A 62 3.29 -2.15 14.42
C ALA A 62 3.14 -0.69 13.96
N VAL A 63 4.17 -0.12 13.34
CA VAL A 63 4.11 1.24 12.79
C VAL A 63 3.11 1.33 11.64
N CYS A 64 3.07 0.32 10.76
CA CYS A 64 2.10 0.25 9.68
C CYS A 64 0.66 0.19 10.21
N ALA A 65 0.39 -0.58 11.26
CA ALA A 65 -0.93 -0.68 11.87
C ALA A 65 -1.38 0.66 12.46
N VAL A 66 -0.51 1.33 13.23
CA VAL A 66 -0.80 2.65 13.80
C VAL A 66 -1.02 3.69 12.70
N GLY A 67 -0.14 3.72 11.69
CA GLY A 67 -0.25 4.65 10.57
C GLY A 67 -1.48 4.42 9.70
N MET A 68 -1.85 3.15 9.48
CA MET A 68 -3.08 2.78 8.78
C MET A 68 -4.31 3.32 9.51
N LEU A 69 -4.40 3.11 10.82
CA LEU A 69 -5.52 3.60 11.64
C LEU A 69 -5.56 5.12 11.67
N ALA A 70 -4.41 5.78 11.82
CA ALA A 70 -4.31 7.23 11.83
C ALA A 70 -4.74 7.83 10.47
N ALA A 71 -4.28 7.25 9.36
CA ALA A 71 -4.65 7.68 8.02
C ALA A 71 -6.14 7.42 7.73
N ALA A 72 -6.70 6.29 8.18
CA ALA A 72 -8.13 6.02 8.06
C ALA A 72 -8.96 7.08 8.80
N TRP A 73 -8.62 7.36 10.06
CA TRP A 73 -9.29 8.38 10.86
C TRP A 73 -9.17 9.79 10.26
N ALA A 74 -7.97 10.17 9.82
CA ALA A 74 -7.72 11.47 9.20
C ALA A 74 -8.49 11.61 7.87
N SER A 75 -8.49 10.57 7.05
CA SER A 75 -9.21 10.50 5.78
C SER A 75 -10.71 10.68 5.96
N ASP A 76 -11.29 10.06 6.99
CA ASP A 76 -12.71 10.21 7.31
C ASP A 76 -13.06 11.62 7.78
N ARG A 77 -12.17 12.29 8.53
CA ARG A 77 -12.39 13.69 8.94
C ARG A 77 -12.30 14.68 7.78
N VAL A 78 -11.33 14.51 6.90
CA VAL A 78 -11.12 15.40 5.74
C VAL A 78 -12.11 15.09 4.61
N ARG A 79 -12.78 13.93 4.66
CA ARG A 79 -13.71 13.43 3.63
C ARG A 79 -13.08 13.35 2.23
N HIS A 80 -11.75 13.31 2.15
CA HIS A 80 -11.00 13.32 0.90
C HIS A 80 -10.13 12.06 0.77
N ARG A 81 -10.80 10.90 0.62
CA ARG A 81 -10.15 9.58 0.64
C ARG A 81 -9.10 9.40 -0.47
N TYR A 82 -9.36 9.92 -1.66
CA TYR A 82 -8.44 9.81 -2.81
C TYR A 82 -7.06 10.43 -2.54
N GLY A 83 -7.03 11.57 -1.84
CA GLY A 83 -5.78 12.27 -1.52
C GLY A 83 -4.86 11.42 -0.62
N PHE A 84 -5.43 10.74 0.38
CA PHE A 84 -4.67 9.87 1.27
C PHE A 84 -4.14 8.62 0.53
N VAL A 85 -4.90 8.07 -0.42
CA VAL A 85 -4.41 6.99 -1.28
C VAL A 85 -3.21 7.46 -2.10
N MET A 86 -3.30 8.63 -2.75
CA MET A 86 -2.19 9.15 -3.56
C MET A 86 -0.94 9.43 -2.73
N VAL A 87 -1.09 10.01 -1.53
CA VAL A 87 0.03 10.23 -0.61
C VAL A 87 0.67 8.90 -0.22
N GLY A 88 -0.14 7.88 0.13
CA GLY A 88 0.38 6.55 0.45
C GLY A 88 1.13 5.89 -0.70
N VAL A 89 0.61 6.01 -1.93
CA VAL A 89 1.28 5.50 -3.14
C VAL A 89 2.62 6.22 -3.36
N VAL A 90 2.67 7.55 -3.28
CA VAL A 90 3.91 8.32 -3.44
C VAL A 90 4.95 7.94 -2.39
N ILE A 91 4.54 7.81 -1.12
CA ILE A 91 5.43 7.37 -0.03
C ILE A 91 5.97 5.96 -0.33
N SER A 92 5.11 5.05 -0.78
CA SER A 92 5.52 3.69 -1.11
C SER A 92 6.50 3.66 -2.29
N THR A 93 6.21 4.40 -3.37
CA THR A 93 7.10 4.54 -4.53
C THR A 93 8.46 5.11 -4.13
N PHE A 94 8.49 6.11 -3.25
CA PHE A 94 9.74 6.67 -2.74
C PHE A 94 10.54 5.64 -1.93
N GLY A 95 9.88 4.91 -1.02
CA GLY A 95 10.52 3.84 -0.24
C GLY A 95 11.13 2.74 -1.12
N TYR A 96 10.40 2.30 -2.15
CA TYR A 96 10.92 1.34 -3.12
C TYR A 96 12.02 1.92 -4.02
N GLY A 97 11.94 3.20 -4.40
CA GLY A 97 13.01 3.87 -5.14
C GLY A 97 14.32 3.91 -4.36
N VAL A 98 14.25 4.20 -3.05
CA VAL A 98 15.42 4.15 -2.16
C VAL A 98 15.96 2.71 -2.06
N LEU A 99 15.10 1.69 -1.94
CA LEU A 99 15.54 0.30 -1.92
C LEU A 99 16.19 -0.14 -3.24
N LEU A 100 15.66 0.27 -4.40
CA LEU A 100 16.23 -0.07 -5.71
C LEU A 100 17.57 0.61 -5.97
N SER A 101 17.73 1.87 -5.56
CA SER A 101 18.98 2.62 -5.72
C SER A 101 20.18 1.95 -5.02
N GLN A 102 19.92 1.13 -4.00
CA GLN A 102 20.94 0.39 -3.27
C GLN A 102 21.49 -0.80 -4.06
N SER A 103 20.69 -1.40 -4.95
CA SER A 103 21.11 -2.55 -5.77
C SER A 103 21.93 -2.14 -7.00
N ALA A 104 21.86 -0.88 -7.42
CA ALA A 104 22.44 -0.40 -8.68
C ALA A 104 23.85 0.19 -8.57
N SER A 105 24.41 0.42 -7.37
CA SER A 105 25.73 1.03 -7.22
C SER A 105 26.48 0.57 -5.97
N PRO A 106 27.44 -0.38 -6.11
CA PRO A 106 28.36 -0.75 -5.04
C PRO A 106 29.45 0.31 -4.75
N GLN A 107 29.67 1.26 -5.66
CA GLN A 107 30.87 2.11 -5.70
C GLN A 107 30.64 3.57 -5.28
N LEU A 108 29.40 4.02 -5.11
CA LEU A 108 29.15 5.35 -4.58
C LEU A 108 29.09 5.26 -3.06
N SER A 109 30.24 5.51 -2.43
CA SER A 109 30.50 5.56 -0.97
C SER A 109 29.72 6.68 -0.24
N ALA A 110 28.45 6.89 -0.60
CA ALA A 110 27.58 7.95 -0.09
C ALA A 110 26.19 7.44 0.35
N TYR A 111 25.94 6.12 0.34
CA TYR A 111 24.66 5.54 0.77
C TYR A 111 24.72 4.99 2.21
N PRO A 112 23.65 5.15 3.01
CA PRO A 112 23.76 5.37 4.45
C PRO A 112 23.88 4.09 5.26
N SER A 113 24.13 4.25 6.56
CA SER A 113 24.09 3.22 7.60
C SER A 113 22.93 2.22 7.40
N SER A 114 23.09 0.98 7.91
CA SER A 114 22.05 -0.07 7.87
C SER A 114 20.67 0.43 8.35
N GLU A 115 20.65 1.46 9.17
CA GLU A 115 19.47 2.17 9.67
C GLU A 115 18.64 2.85 8.56
N ALA A 116 19.26 3.48 7.57
CA ALA A 116 18.51 4.13 6.49
C ALA A 116 17.84 3.12 5.54
N LYS A 117 18.48 1.96 5.35
CA LYS A 117 17.88 0.85 4.60
C LYS A 117 16.66 0.32 5.33
N TYR A 118 16.77 0.18 6.65
CA TYR A 118 15.66 -0.20 7.49
C TYR A 118 14.53 0.85 7.44
N ALA A 119 14.84 2.14 7.55
CA ALA A 119 13.85 3.21 7.43
C ALA A 119 13.12 3.22 6.07
N ALA A 120 13.81 2.89 4.97
CA ALA A 120 13.18 2.77 3.65
C ALA A 120 12.14 1.64 3.60
N VAL A 121 12.38 0.51 4.30
CA VAL A 121 11.40 -0.57 4.45
C VAL A 121 10.16 -0.08 5.20
N PHE A 122 10.32 0.72 6.27
CA PHE A 122 9.18 1.31 6.99
C PHE A 122 8.34 2.20 6.08
N LEU A 123 8.99 3.07 5.29
CA LEU A 123 8.29 3.97 4.37
C LEU A 123 7.55 3.20 3.28
N ALA A 124 8.21 2.22 2.64
CA ALA A 124 7.61 1.39 1.59
C ALA A 124 6.37 0.64 2.10
N ALA A 125 6.49 0.01 3.27
CA ALA A 125 5.42 -0.74 3.91
C ALA A 125 4.28 0.17 4.36
N LEU A 126 4.57 1.26 5.06
CA LEU A 126 3.58 2.20 5.58
C LEU A 126 2.71 2.77 4.44
N GLY A 127 3.32 3.22 3.35
CA GLY A 127 2.60 3.74 2.20
C GLY A 127 1.69 2.70 1.54
N GLY A 128 2.17 1.46 1.42
CA GLY A 128 1.38 0.35 0.87
C GLY A 128 0.17 -0.01 1.75
N TYR A 129 0.38 -0.18 3.07
CA TYR A 129 -0.69 -0.54 4.01
C TYR A 129 -1.71 0.56 4.26
N ILE A 130 -1.33 1.84 4.13
CA ILE A 130 -2.29 2.95 4.16
C ILE A 130 -3.17 2.92 2.90
N SER A 131 -2.56 2.77 1.73
CA SER A 131 -3.24 2.90 0.45
C SER A 131 -4.27 1.80 0.21
N MET A 132 -4.00 0.57 0.65
CA MET A 132 -4.82 -0.61 0.35
C MET A 132 -6.26 -0.54 0.91
N PRO A 133 -6.50 -0.32 2.22
CA PRO A 133 -7.85 -0.20 2.76
C PRO A 133 -8.54 1.10 2.32
N LEU A 134 -7.80 2.19 2.13
CA LEU A 134 -8.36 3.46 1.67
C LEU A 134 -8.81 3.41 0.22
N ALA A 135 -8.08 2.69 -0.65
CA ALA A 135 -8.50 2.43 -2.02
C ALA A 135 -9.80 1.63 -2.03
N LEU A 136 -9.91 0.56 -1.23
CA LEU A 136 -11.14 -0.23 -1.13
C LEU A 136 -12.32 0.61 -0.63
N ALA A 137 -12.10 1.42 0.42
CA ALA A 137 -13.11 2.32 0.98
C ALA A 137 -13.49 3.48 0.05
N TRP A 138 -12.62 3.83 -0.90
CA TRP A 138 -12.93 4.81 -1.94
C TRP A 138 -13.78 4.16 -3.05
N LEU A 139 -13.47 2.92 -3.43
CA LEU A 139 -14.25 2.14 -4.40
C LEU A 139 -15.66 1.83 -3.93
N SER A 140 -15.83 1.52 -2.64
CA SER A 140 -17.17 1.32 -2.06
C SER A 140 -18.01 2.61 -2.02
N ASN A 141 -17.35 3.77 -1.97
CA ASN A 141 -17.99 5.08 -1.96
C ASN A 141 -18.30 5.63 -3.35
N LEU A 142 -17.67 5.10 -4.40
CA LEU A 142 -18.07 5.40 -5.77
C LEU A 142 -19.52 4.92 -5.89
N ARG A 143 -20.44 5.88 -5.96
CA ARG A 143 -21.89 5.66 -6.08
C ARG A 143 -22.19 4.91 -7.37
N ILE A 144 -22.00 3.61 -7.32
CA ILE A 144 -22.42 2.65 -8.31
C ILE A 144 -23.89 2.37 -7.94
N VAL A 145 -24.79 2.90 -8.77
CA VAL A 145 -26.21 2.47 -8.91
C VAL A 145 -27.33 3.14 -8.09
N PHE A 146 -27.11 3.90 -7.01
CA PHE A 146 -28.24 4.59 -6.33
C PHE A 146 -28.42 6.06 -6.72
N ARG A 147 -28.71 6.28 -8.01
CA ARG A 147 -29.40 7.50 -8.48
C ARG A 147 -30.75 7.08 -9.07
N PHE A 148 -31.64 6.62 -8.21
CA PHE A 148 -33.09 6.67 -8.37
C PHE A 148 -33.68 7.00 -7.00
#